data_AF-A0A5J4R932-F1
#
_entry.id   AF-A0A5J4R932-F1
#
_cell.length_a   1.000
_cell.length_b   1.000
_cell.length_c   1.000
_cell.angle_alpha   90.00
_cell.angle_beta   90.00
_cell.angle_gamma   90.00
#
_symmetry.space_group_name_H-M   'P 1'
#
loop_
_entity.id
_entity.type
_entity.pdbx_description
1 polymer ?
#
loop_
_entity_poly.entity_id
_entity_poly.type
_entity_poly.pdbx_seq_one_letter_code
_entity_poly.pdbx_strand_id
1 'polypeptide(L)'
;MEKFKDMSINYPRGSEWRKWDLHVHTPASIVYNYRTSDAIDVWELFIQNLESLPSEIKVLGINDYLFIDGYRKVLKYKCSGRLKNIELVLPVIEFRLAQFGGHSIFKRINFHVIFSNEINPDVIQNQFLNGLTTHYKVNSEYNGIVWGGVNTRENLTVLGKQIKSSVPQEKLPDFDSDLIEGFNNLNLSYDKIMGVLKNGDQYFRNKFITAIGKTEWDAINWTDGSIADKKRIINEVDIVFTAAETNEKFFASQKKLSDSNVNCKLLDCSDAHHNIDSTNKDRIGNCNTWIKADPTFEGLKQVLYEYEERVRVQDINPDLNFEKALFTEIQFSRNVDVFNDEMDNVTFKECTIPLNNNLISIIGGRGTGKSILIDYKYVIRISLYYFFSLLCKLERYKINTIN
;
A
#
# COMPACT_ATOMS: atom_id res chain seq x y z
N MET A 1 -23.07 -17.82 27.26
CA MET A 1 -22.22 -16.64 27.48
C MET A 1 -20.77 -17.09 27.48
N GLU A 2 -20.22 -17.32 26.29
CA GLU A 2 -18.82 -17.63 26.07
C GLU A 2 -18.46 -17.09 24.69
N LYS A 3 -17.24 -16.51 24.59
CA LYS A 3 -16.65 -15.83 23.42
C LYS A 3 -16.84 -14.31 23.30
N PHE A 4 -16.50 -13.58 24.37
CA PHE A 4 -15.65 -12.39 24.20
C PHE A 4 -14.24 -12.77 24.68
N LYS A 5 -13.60 -13.69 23.94
CA LYS A 5 -12.17 -13.94 24.09
C LYS A 5 -11.48 -12.71 23.50
N ASP A 6 -10.97 -11.87 24.37
CA ASP A 6 -9.80 -11.01 24.20
C ASP A 6 -9.43 -10.77 22.72
N MET A 7 -10.21 -9.93 22.04
CA MET A 7 -9.71 -9.29 20.84
C MET A 7 -8.63 -8.35 21.36
N SER A 8 -7.37 -8.74 21.22
CA SER A 8 -6.28 -7.77 21.33
C SER A 8 -6.61 -6.69 20.30
N ILE A 9 -7.17 -5.58 20.75
CA ILE A 9 -7.43 -4.42 19.90
C ILE A 9 -6.04 -3.89 19.56
N ASN A 10 -5.47 -4.38 18.45
CA ASN A 10 -4.13 -4.00 18.00
C ASN A 10 -4.04 -2.49 17.75
N TYR A 11 -5.20 -1.85 17.52
CA TYR A 11 -5.35 -0.42 17.22
C TYR A 11 -6.42 0.22 18.12
N PRO A 12 -6.16 0.44 19.42
CA PRO A 12 -7.16 0.92 20.37
C PRO A 12 -7.58 2.37 20.12
N ARG A 13 -6.76 3.13 19.38
CA ARG A 13 -7.10 4.46 18.89
C ARG A 13 -7.90 4.42 17.58
N GLY A 14 -8.08 3.28 16.93
CA GLY A 14 -8.64 3.21 15.58
C GLY A 14 -7.76 3.92 14.55
N SER A 15 -8.36 4.39 13.45
CA SER A 15 -7.63 4.88 12.28
C SER A 15 -6.80 6.14 12.56
N GLU A 16 -5.48 6.01 12.34
CA GLU A 16 -4.49 7.09 12.41
C GLU A 16 -3.74 7.18 11.08
N TRP A 17 -3.10 8.32 10.81
CA TRP A 17 -2.29 8.52 9.60
C TRP A 17 -0.96 7.78 9.70
N ARG A 18 -0.69 6.92 8.72
CA ARG A 18 0.60 6.23 8.53
C ARG A 18 0.97 6.28 7.04
N LYS A 19 2.25 6.17 6.71
CA LYS A 19 2.69 6.03 5.32
C LYS A 19 2.62 4.56 4.86
N TRP A 20 2.11 4.37 3.65
CA TRP A 20 1.90 3.05 3.04
C TRP A 20 2.57 3.06 1.67
N ASP A 21 3.56 2.21 1.49
CA ASP A 21 4.28 2.07 0.22
C ASP A 21 3.97 0.70 -0.40
N LEU A 22 3.10 0.67 -1.40
CA LEU A 22 2.56 -0.57 -1.96
C LEU A 22 3.34 -1.10 -3.16
N HIS A 23 4.46 -0.48 -3.52
CA HIS A 23 5.21 -0.79 -4.74
C HIS A 23 6.72 -0.91 -4.48
N VAL A 24 7.12 -1.97 -3.78
CA VAL A 24 8.53 -2.28 -3.51
C VAL A 24 8.91 -3.59 -4.17
N HIS A 25 9.85 -3.56 -5.11
CA HIS A 25 10.42 -4.77 -5.72
C HIS A 25 11.55 -5.31 -4.84
N THR A 26 11.66 -6.63 -4.74
CA THR A 26 12.70 -7.29 -3.96
C THR A 26 13.86 -7.75 -4.85
N PRO A 27 14.98 -8.23 -4.27
CA PRO A 27 16.02 -8.91 -5.04
C PRO A 27 15.58 -10.24 -5.69
N ALA A 28 14.36 -10.74 -5.43
CA ALA A 28 13.78 -11.87 -6.18
C ALA A 28 12.99 -11.41 -7.42
N SER A 29 12.68 -10.12 -7.54
CA SER A 29 12.10 -9.57 -8.76
C SER A 29 13.04 -9.82 -9.94
N ILE A 30 12.49 -9.95 -11.15
CA ILE A 30 13.29 -10.14 -12.37
C ILE A 30 14.11 -8.88 -12.67
N VAL A 31 13.55 -7.71 -12.33
CA VAL A 31 14.18 -6.40 -12.49
C VAL A 31 14.34 -5.79 -11.11
N TYR A 32 15.57 -5.46 -10.75
CA TYR A 32 15.95 -4.68 -9.58
C TYR A 32 17.35 -4.10 -9.78
N ASN A 33 17.69 -3.06 -9.02
CA ASN A 33 18.95 -2.34 -9.11
C ASN A 33 19.65 -2.18 -7.75
N TYR A 34 19.31 -3.01 -6.77
CA TYR A 34 20.01 -3.14 -5.50
C TYR A 34 21.49 -3.47 -5.71
N ARG A 35 22.36 -2.58 -5.26
CA ARG A 35 23.81 -2.76 -5.30
C ARG A 35 24.31 -3.06 -3.90
N THR A 36 25.24 -3.99 -3.82
CA THR A 36 25.89 -4.40 -2.57
C THR A 36 27.39 -4.57 -2.81
N SER A 37 28.19 -4.52 -1.75
CA SER A 37 29.60 -4.94 -1.79
C SER A 37 29.69 -6.46 -1.62
N ASP A 38 30.84 -7.05 -1.96
CA ASP A 38 31.07 -8.50 -1.80
C ASP A 38 30.95 -9.00 -0.36
N ALA A 39 30.97 -8.09 0.63
CA ALA A 39 30.93 -8.41 2.04
C ALA A 39 29.52 -8.66 2.60
N ILE A 40 28.46 -8.21 1.91
CA ILE A 40 27.08 -8.33 2.40
C ILE A 40 26.16 -8.87 1.31
N ASP A 41 25.39 -9.90 1.66
CA ASP A 41 24.37 -10.47 0.78
C ASP A 41 23.31 -9.41 0.44
N VAL A 42 22.87 -9.38 -0.83
CA VAL A 42 21.91 -8.39 -1.32
C VAL A 42 20.59 -8.40 -0.52
N TRP A 43 20.16 -9.56 -0.01
CA TRP A 43 18.97 -9.64 0.82
C TRP A 43 19.19 -9.07 2.21
N GLU A 44 20.35 -9.30 2.81
CA GLU A 44 20.67 -8.71 4.11
C GLU A 44 20.68 -7.19 4.01
N LEU A 45 21.30 -6.63 2.98
CA LEU A 45 21.28 -5.20 2.72
C LEU A 45 19.86 -4.67 2.42
N PHE A 46 19.08 -5.39 1.61
CA PHE A 46 17.70 -5.03 1.32
C PHE A 46 16.84 -4.97 2.60
N ILE A 47 16.92 -5.99 3.47
CA ILE A 47 16.16 -6.00 4.72
C ILE A 47 16.65 -4.92 5.67
N GLN A 48 17.96 -4.64 5.74
CA GLN A 48 18.50 -3.52 6.52
C GLN A 48 17.94 -2.16 6.03
N ASN A 49 17.83 -1.96 4.71
CA ASN A 49 17.21 -0.77 4.14
C ASN A 49 15.73 -0.64 4.52
N LEU A 50 15.00 -1.76 4.56
CA LEU A 50 13.60 -1.75 5.02
C LEU A 50 13.49 -1.47 6.53
N GLU A 51 14.44 -1.94 7.34
CA GLU A 51 14.49 -1.68 8.79
C GLU A 51 14.88 -0.23 9.13
N SER A 52 15.60 0.44 8.23
CA SER A 52 15.99 1.85 8.38
C SER A 52 14.97 2.85 7.83
N LEU A 53 13.85 2.36 7.28
CA LEU A 53 12.76 3.23 6.81
C LEU A 53 12.25 4.15 7.93
N PRO A 54 11.83 5.38 7.58
CA PRO A 54 11.20 6.30 8.53
C PRO A 54 10.08 5.63 9.34
N SER A 55 9.98 6.00 10.62
CA SER A 55 9.06 5.39 11.57
C SER A 55 7.59 5.46 11.15
N GLU A 56 7.26 6.38 10.27
CA GLU A 56 5.93 6.67 9.74
C GLU A 56 5.52 5.67 8.64
N ILE A 57 6.47 5.02 7.96
CA ILE A 57 6.18 3.98 6.97
C ILE A 57 5.89 2.68 7.70
N LYS A 58 4.62 2.26 7.69
CA LYS A 58 4.14 1.10 8.44
C LYS A 58 3.67 -0.05 7.58
N VAL A 59 3.36 0.20 6.31
CA VAL A 59 2.84 -0.82 5.39
C VAL A 59 3.69 -0.87 4.14
N LEU A 60 4.08 -2.09 3.76
CA LEU A 60 4.80 -2.38 2.53
C LEU A 60 4.01 -3.34 1.65
N GLY A 61 3.90 -3.04 0.36
CA GLY A 61 3.47 -3.97 -0.68
C GLY A 61 4.69 -4.50 -1.41
N ILE A 62 4.93 -5.81 -1.31
CA ILE A 62 6.01 -6.47 -2.03
C ILE A 62 5.50 -6.79 -3.43
N ASN A 63 5.97 -6.03 -4.43
CA ASN A 63 5.38 -5.94 -5.78
C ASN A 63 6.24 -6.61 -6.84
N ASP A 64 6.65 -7.86 -6.61
CA ASP A 64 7.54 -8.55 -7.54
C ASP A 64 6.84 -8.92 -8.87
N TYR A 65 7.61 -8.90 -9.95
CA TYR A 65 7.14 -9.34 -11.26
C TYR A 65 6.82 -10.84 -11.27
N LEU A 66 5.56 -11.19 -11.58
CA LEU A 66 5.04 -12.55 -11.83
C LEU A 66 5.16 -13.57 -10.68
N PHE A 67 5.99 -13.31 -9.66
CA PHE A 67 6.43 -14.30 -8.70
C PHE A 67 6.19 -13.82 -7.27
N ILE A 68 5.81 -14.73 -6.38
CA ILE A 68 5.53 -14.44 -4.96
C ILE A 68 6.73 -14.76 -4.04
N ASP A 69 7.88 -15.12 -4.61
CA ASP A 69 9.05 -15.60 -3.87
C ASP A 69 9.66 -14.53 -2.95
N GLY A 70 9.74 -13.28 -3.40
CA GLY A 70 10.28 -12.22 -2.57
C GLY A 70 9.39 -11.91 -1.38
N TYR A 71 8.06 -11.93 -1.57
CA TYR A 71 7.11 -11.82 -0.45
C TYR A 71 7.33 -12.93 0.58
N ARG A 72 7.48 -14.19 0.13
CA ARG A 72 7.80 -15.31 1.05
C ARG A 72 9.09 -15.06 1.83
N LYS A 73 10.13 -14.55 1.17
CA LYS A 73 11.42 -14.29 1.82
C LYS A 73 11.33 -13.14 2.82
N VAL A 74 10.64 -12.06 2.49
CA VAL A 74 10.36 -10.94 3.43
C VAL A 74 9.56 -11.43 4.64
N LEU A 75 8.53 -12.27 4.43
CA LEU A 75 7.78 -12.87 5.54
C LEU A 75 8.68 -13.72 6.44
N LYS A 76 9.60 -14.53 5.89
CA LYS A 76 10.54 -15.32 6.70
C LYS A 76 11.38 -14.43 7.63
N TYR A 77 11.91 -13.32 7.12
CA TYR A 77 12.64 -12.34 7.95
C TYR A 77 11.73 -11.73 9.03
N LYS A 78 10.50 -11.34 8.67
CA LYS A 78 9.55 -10.80 9.65
C LYS A 78 9.22 -11.81 10.76
N CYS A 79 8.96 -13.07 10.39
CA CYS A 79 8.69 -14.16 11.33
C CYS A 79 9.88 -14.51 12.22
N SER A 80 11.12 -14.23 11.79
CA SER A 80 12.32 -14.37 12.62
C SER A 80 12.56 -13.18 13.56
N GLY A 81 11.60 -12.25 13.67
CA GLY A 81 11.66 -11.10 14.58
C GLY A 81 12.30 -9.84 14.01
N ARG A 82 12.60 -9.81 12.70
CA ARG A 82 13.09 -8.61 11.98
C ARG A 82 11.92 -7.76 11.47
N LEU A 83 12.23 -6.59 10.90
CA LEU A 83 11.21 -5.66 10.33
C LEU A 83 10.14 -5.26 11.38
N LYS A 84 10.57 -4.95 12.61
CA LYS A 84 9.69 -4.53 13.71
C LYS A 84 9.08 -3.14 13.48
N ASN A 85 9.73 -2.31 12.67
CA ASN A 85 9.26 -0.98 12.28
C ASN A 85 8.04 -1.04 11.33
N ILE A 86 7.90 -2.13 10.58
CA ILE A 86 6.80 -2.37 9.64
C ILE A 86 5.69 -3.16 10.33
N GLU A 87 4.44 -2.75 10.22
CA GLU A 87 3.30 -3.42 10.85
C GLU A 87 2.67 -4.45 9.91
N LEU A 88 2.54 -4.11 8.62
CA LEU A 88 1.91 -4.96 7.61
C LEU A 88 2.79 -5.11 6.37
N VAL A 89 2.88 -6.34 5.86
CA VAL A 89 3.46 -6.62 4.55
C VAL A 89 2.41 -7.31 3.70
N LEU A 90 2.07 -6.71 2.56
CA LEU A 90 1.09 -7.23 1.62
C LEU A 90 1.78 -7.88 0.41
N PRO A 91 1.30 -9.04 -0.03
CA PRO A 91 1.70 -9.64 -1.31
C PRO A 91 1.10 -8.87 -2.48
N VAL A 92 1.94 -8.34 -3.37
CA VAL A 92 1.53 -7.68 -4.61
C VAL A 92 2.21 -8.36 -5.79
N ILE A 93 1.47 -8.73 -6.82
CA ILE A 93 2.05 -9.31 -8.04
C ILE A 93 1.87 -8.35 -9.20
N GLU A 94 2.98 -8.01 -9.85
CA GLU A 94 3.00 -7.15 -11.04
C GLU A 94 3.01 -7.98 -12.33
N PHE A 95 2.16 -7.57 -13.28
CA PHE A 95 2.01 -8.13 -14.60
C PHE A 95 2.11 -7.04 -15.67
N ARG A 96 2.53 -7.42 -16.87
CA ARG A 96 2.42 -6.57 -18.06
C ARG A 96 1.19 -6.97 -18.86
N LEU A 97 0.28 -6.02 -19.06
CA LEU A 97 -0.89 -6.22 -19.90
C LEU A 97 -0.53 -6.00 -21.37
N ALA A 98 -1.02 -6.91 -22.22
CA ALA A 98 -0.98 -6.73 -23.66
C ALA A 98 -1.98 -5.62 -24.06
N GLN A 99 -1.53 -4.61 -24.80
CA GLN A 99 -2.45 -3.72 -25.50
C GLN A 99 -1.99 -3.43 -26.93
N PHE A 100 -2.94 -3.53 -27.86
CA PHE A 100 -2.72 -3.30 -29.28
C PHE A 100 -2.58 -1.80 -29.53
N GLY A 101 -1.34 -1.35 -29.76
CA GLY A 101 -1.08 -0.06 -30.38
C GLY A 101 -1.18 -0.19 -31.89
N GLY A 102 -2.18 0.44 -32.50
CA GLY A 102 -2.13 0.71 -33.93
C GLY A 102 -0.85 1.50 -34.22
N HIS A 103 0.01 0.92 -35.07
CA HIS A 103 1.35 1.39 -35.45
C HIS A 103 2.50 1.09 -34.45
N SER A 104 3.21 -0.01 -34.77
CA SER A 104 4.64 -0.28 -34.55
C SER A 104 5.27 -0.29 -33.14
N ILE A 105 4.58 0.11 -32.07
CA ILE A 105 5.11 0.01 -30.69
C ILE A 105 4.07 -0.64 -29.76
N PHE A 106 4.37 -1.85 -29.27
CA PHE A 106 3.62 -2.46 -28.17
C PHE A 106 3.84 -1.62 -26.91
N LYS A 107 2.83 -0.84 -26.52
CA LYS A 107 2.79 -0.20 -25.19
C LYS A 107 2.16 -1.18 -24.20
N ARG A 108 2.77 -1.29 -23.02
CA ARG A 108 2.38 -2.26 -21.99
C ARG A 108 1.97 -1.49 -20.75
N ILE A 109 0.89 -1.93 -20.11
CA ILE A 109 0.43 -1.35 -18.85
C ILE A 109 0.88 -2.28 -17.73
N ASN A 110 1.49 -1.72 -16.69
CA ASN A 110 1.74 -2.47 -15.47
C ASN A 110 0.41 -2.63 -14.71
N PHE A 111 0.07 -3.86 -14.38
CA PHE A 111 -1.13 -4.24 -13.66
C PHE A 111 -0.75 -4.99 -12.40
N HIS A 112 -1.33 -4.61 -11.28
CA HIS A 112 -0.95 -5.10 -9.98
C HIS A 112 -2.15 -5.76 -9.31
N VAL A 113 -1.92 -6.91 -8.66
CA VAL A 113 -2.90 -7.55 -7.79
C VAL A 113 -2.35 -7.58 -6.38
N ILE A 114 -2.95 -6.80 -5.49
CA ILE A 114 -2.63 -6.71 -4.07
C ILE A 114 -3.51 -7.72 -3.33
N PHE A 115 -2.94 -8.82 -2.83
CA PHE A 115 -3.68 -9.82 -2.08
C PHE A 115 -3.69 -9.51 -0.58
N SER A 116 -4.73 -9.97 0.11
CA SER A 116 -4.79 -9.96 1.57
C SER A 116 -3.67 -10.80 2.17
N ASN A 117 -3.04 -10.30 3.23
CA ASN A 117 -2.04 -11.05 4.03
C ASN A 117 -2.64 -12.27 4.75
N GLU A 118 -3.96 -12.45 4.73
CA GLU A 118 -4.61 -13.66 5.24
C GLU A 118 -4.57 -14.83 4.26
N ILE A 119 -4.28 -14.58 2.97
CA ILE A 119 -4.12 -15.65 1.98
C ILE A 119 -2.71 -16.22 2.11
N ASN A 120 -2.61 -17.53 2.30
CA ASN A 120 -1.32 -18.22 2.28
C ASN A 120 -0.64 -18.05 0.90
N PRO A 121 0.66 -17.69 0.84
CA PRO A 121 1.41 -17.56 -0.42
C PRO A 121 1.30 -18.75 -1.37
N ASP A 122 1.16 -19.96 -0.84
CA ASP A 122 1.04 -21.18 -1.64
C ASP A 122 -0.34 -21.31 -2.31
N VAL A 123 -1.37 -20.71 -1.72
CA VAL A 123 -2.68 -20.57 -2.39
C VAL A 123 -2.56 -19.59 -3.56
N ILE A 124 -1.89 -18.45 -3.38
CA ILE A 124 -1.62 -17.50 -4.48
C ILE A 124 -0.83 -18.18 -5.60
N GLN A 125 0.22 -18.93 -5.27
CA GLN A 125 1.01 -19.68 -6.24
C GLN A 125 0.17 -20.71 -7.00
N ASN A 126 -0.51 -21.59 -6.26
CA ASN A 126 -1.13 -22.77 -6.84
C ASN A 126 -2.47 -22.47 -7.53
N GLN A 127 -3.25 -21.54 -6.99
CA GLN A 127 -4.61 -21.26 -7.47
C GLN A 127 -4.67 -20.06 -8.40
N PHE A 128 -3.73 -19.11 -8.29
CA PHE A 128 -3.69 -17.94 -9.14
C PHE A 128 -2.55 -18.00 -10.16
N LEU A 129 -1.29 -17.98 -9.73
CA LEU A 129 -0.13 -17.90 -10.65
C LEU A 129 -0.06 -19.09 -11.61
N ASN A 130 -0.25 -20.31 -11.10
CA ASN A 130 -0.26 -21.51 -11.94
C ASN A 130 -1.47 -21.57 -12.89
N GLY A 131 -2.56 -20.88 -12.58
CA GLY A 131 -3.73 -20.76 -13.46
C GLY A 131 -3.53 -19.80 -14.64
N LEU A 132 -2.51 -18.94 -14.61
CA LEU A 132 -2.24 -17.94 -15.65
C LEU A 132 -1.47 -18.51 -16.87
N THR A 133 -1.72 -19.75 -17.27
CA THR A 133 -0.97 -20.44 -18.34
C THR A 133 -1.08 -19.74 -19.69
N THR A 134 0.02 -19.34 -20.31
CA THR A 134 0.06 -18.57 -21.58
C THR A 134 0.49 -19.44 -22.74
N HIS A 135 0.06 -19.10 -23.96
CA HIS A 135 0.39 -19.85 -25.18
C HIS A 135 0.79 -18.85 -26.28
N TYR A 136 1.97 -19.01 -26.88
CA TYR A 136 2.47 -18.20 -27.99
C TYR A 136 2.76 -19.09 -29.20
N LYS A 137 2.52 -18.54 -30.40
CA LYS A 137 3.05 -19.06 -31.66
C LYS A 137 4.15 -18.11 -32.12
N VAL A 138 5.39 -18.56 -32.11
CA VAL A 138 6.56 -17.68 -32.34
C VAL A 138 6.86 -17.49 -33.84
N ASN A 139 6.24 -18.25 -34.76
CA ASN A 139 6.39 -18.06 -36.21
C ASN A 139 5.08 -18.23 -36.99
N SER A 140 4.94 -17.45 -38.08
CA SER A 140 3.90 -17.62 -39.09
C SER A 140 4.36 -18.61 -40.17
N GLU A 141 3.51 -19.61 -40.41
CA GLU A 141 3.52 -20.58 -41.52
C GLU A 141 4.48 -21.78 -41.37
N TYR A 142 3.86 -22.97 -41.28
CA TYR A 142 4.43 -24.33 -41.32
C TYR A 142 5.62 -24.61 -40.36
N ASN A 143 5.31 -25.18 -39.18
CA ASN A 143 6.21 -25.53 -38.06
C ASN A 143 6.51 -24.42 -37.04
N GLY A 144 5.52 -23.59 -36.72
CA GLY A 144 5.65 -22.57 -35.68
C GLY A 144 5.97 -23.19 -34.31
N ILE A 145 7.05 -22.72 -33.68
CA ILE A 145 7.39 -23.05 -32.30
C ILE A 145 6.21 -22.63 -31.41
N VAL A 146 5.61 -23.60 -30.74
CA VAL A 146 4.55 -23.39 -29.75
C VAL A 146 5.22 -23.30 -28.40
N TRP A 147 5.12 -22.13 -27.78
CA TRP A 147 5.47 -21.98 -26.37
C TRP A 147 4.20 -21.96 -25.56
N GLY A 148 4.18 -22.64 -24.42
CA GLY A 148 3.09 -22.44 -23.48
C GLY A 148 3.26 -23.20 -22.17
N GLY A 149 2.32 -22.96 -21.27
CA GLY A 149 2.30 -23.58 -19.95
C GLY A 149 2.31 -22.55 -18.83
N VAL A 150 2.71 -22.98 -17.63
CA VAL A 150 2.80 -22.13 -16.44
C VAL A 150 3.96 -21.14 -16.60
N ASN A 151 3.79 -19.92 -16.10
CA ASN A 151 4.80 -18.86 -16.19
C ASN A 151 5.89 -19.04 -15.12
N THR A 152 6.67 -20.13 -15.19
CA THR A 152 7.83 -20.34 -14.31
C THR A 152 9.09 -19.66 -14.87
N ARG A 153 10.11 -19.44 -14.04
CA ARG A 153 11.40 -18.87 -14.51
C ARG A 153 12.04 -19.71 -15.60
N GLU A 154 11.96 -21.03 -15.46
CA GLU A 154 12.45 -22.00 -16.44
C GLU A 154 11.67 -21.86 -17.75
N ASN A 155 10.34 -21.76 -17.68
CA ASN A 155 9.53 -21.63 -18.89
C ASN A 155 9.74 -20.28 -19.58
N LEU A 156 9.92 -19.19 -18.83
CA LEU A 156 10.31 -17.89 -19.40
C LEU A 156 11.69 -17.94 -20.06
N THR A 157 12.66 -18.62 -19.45
CA THR A 157 13.98 -18.83 -20.06
C THR A 157 13.86 -19.61 -21.38
N VAL A 158 12.96 -20.60 -21.47
CA VAL A 158 12.68 -21.29 -22.73
C VAL A 158 12.09 -20.33 -23.78
N LEU A 159 11.17 -19.45 -23.39
CA LEU A 159 10.60 -18.43 -24.30
C LEU A 159 11.69 -17.50 -24.85
N GLY A 160 12.55 -16.95 -23.98
CA GLY A 160 13.61 -16.05 -24.43
C GLY A 160 14.63 -16.73 -25.32
N LYS A 161 14.98 -18.00 -25.06
CA LYS A 161 15.83 -18.79 -25.98
C LYS A 161 15.20 -18.91 -27.36
N GLN A 162 13.90 -19.20 -27.41
CA GLN A 162 13.18 -19.34 -28.68
C GLN A 162 13.13 -18.01 -29.43
N ILE A 163 12.86 -16.90 -28.74
CA ILE A 163 12.87 -15.55 -29.32
C ILE A 163 14.25 -15.23 -29.88
N LYS A 164 15.31 -15.40 -29.09
CA LYS A 164 16.69 -15.14 -29.54
C LYS A 164 17.08 -16.04 -30.72
N SER A 165 16.62 -17.28 -30.78
CA SER A 165 16.87 -18.16 -31.92
C SER A 165 16.14 -17.77 -33.21
N SER A 166 15.08 -16.95 -33.10
CA SER A 166 14.26 -16.49 -34.22
C SER A 166 14.69 -15.16 -34.83
N VAL A 167 15.61 -14.42 -34.18
CA VAL A 167 16.08 -13.12 -34.68
C VAL A 167 17.35 -13.26 -35.52
N PRO A 168 17.62 -12.31 -36.45
CA PRO A 168 18.88 -12.28 -37.19
C PRO A 168 20.09 -12.26 -36.25
N GLN A 169 21.17 -12.98 -36.60
CA GLN A 169 22.36 -13.07 -35.74
C GLN A 169 22.97 -11.71 -35.39
N GLU A 170 22.89 -10.74 -36.31
CA GLU A 170 23.37 -9.37 -36.11
C GLU A 170 22.63 -8.62 -34.99
N LYS A 171 21.40 -9.07 -34.65
CA LYS A 171 20.58 -8.48 -33.60
C LYS A 171 20.75 -9.14 -32.25
N LEU A 172 21.35 -10.33 -32.17
CA LEU A 172 21.57 -11.04 -30.91
C LEU A 172 22.31 -10.21 -29.83
N PRO A 173 23.29 -9.34 -30.16
CA PRO A 173 23.95 -8.49 -29.16
C PRO A 173 23.03 -7.47 -28.49
N ASP A 174 21.88 -7.15 -29.09
CA ASP A 174 20.90 -6.20 -28.55
C ASP A 174 19.97 -6.84 -27.49
N PHE A 175 20.05 -8.17 -27.28
CA PHE A 175 19.17 -8.94 -26.39
C PHE A 175 19.88 -9.29 -25.08
N ASP A 176 19.12 -9.28 -23.99
CA ASP A 176 19.59 -9.63 -22.66
C ASP A 176 19.61 -11.16 -22.44
N SER A 177 19.70 -11.59 -21.18
CA SER A 177 19.56 -12.97 -20.76
C SER A 177 18.24 -13.56 -21.22
N ASP A 178 18.23 -14.88 -21.46
CA ASP A 178 17.05 -15.60 -21.93
C ASP A 178 15.85 -15.44 -20.97
N LEU A 179 16.08 -15.30 -19.66
CA LEU A 179 15.02 -15.03 -18.70
C LEU A 179 14.41 -13.64 -18.91
N ILE A 180 15.26 -12.61 -19.04
CA ILE A 180 14.81 -11.23 -19.25
C ILE A 180 14.07 -11.11 -20.57
N GLU A 181 14.54 -11.75 -21.64
CA GLU A 181 13.85 -11.72 -22.93
C GLU A 181 12.51 -12.45 -22.90
N GLY A 182 12.44 -13.61 -22.25
CA GLY A 182 11.17 -14.31 -22.03
C GLY A 182 10.18 -13.46 -21.24
N PHE A 183 10.64 -12.88 -20.13
CA PHE A 183 9.83 -11.96 -19.32
C PHE A 183 9.38 -10.72 -20.10
N ASN A 184 10.30 -10.09 -20.84
CA ASN A 184 10.03 -8.94 -21.66
C ASN A 184 9.07 -9.23 -22.80
N ASN A 185 8.83 -10.48 -23.19
CA ASN A 185 7.87 -10.80 -24.25
C ASN A 185 6.57 -11.44 -23.73
N LEU A 186 6.54 -11.81 -22.43
CA LEU A 186 5.33 -12.25 -21.78
C LEU A 186 4.39 -11.06 -21.50
N ASN A 187 3.18 -11.14 -22.04
CA ASN A 187 2.09 -10.21 -21.73
C ASN A 187 0.82 -11.01 -21.45
N LEU A 188 0.07 -10.59 -20.44
CA LEU A 188 -1.21 -11.19 -20.04
C LEU A 188 -2.38 -10.30 -20.47
N SER A 189 -3.55 -10.89 -20.67
CA SER A 189 -4.78 -10.11 -20.81
C SER A 189 -5.40 -9.86 -19.44
N TYR A 190 -6.00 -8.67 -19.27
CA TYR A 190 -6.76 -8.30 -18.08
C TYR A 190 -7.85 -9.35 -17.79
N ASP A 191 -8.63 -9.71 -18.80
CA ASP A 191 -9.77 -10.62 -18.63
C ASP A 191 -9.34 -12.02 -18.19
N LYS A 192 -8.14 -12.47 -18.57
CA LYS A 192 -7.59 -13.74 -18.10
C LYS A 192 -7.18 -13.67 -16.63
N ILE A 193 -6.50 -12.59 -16.23
CA ILE A 193 -6.12 -12.39 -14.82
C ILE A 193 -7.38 -12.37 -13.93
N MET A 194 -8.36 -11.56 -14.31
CA MET A 194 -9.63 -11.47 -13.61
C MET A 194 -10.43 -12.77 -13.67
N GLY A 195 -10.36 -13.50 -14.77
CA GLY A 195 -10.99 -14.82 -14.92
C GLY A 195 -10.46 -15.83 -13.91
N VAL A 196 -9.15 -15.91 -13.71
CA VAL A 196 -8.56 -16.81 -12.70
C VAL A 196 -8.95 -16.39 -11.28
N LEU A 197 -8.90 -15.09 -10.96
CA LEU A 197 -9.33 -14.58 -9.65
C LEU A 197 -10.79 -14.90 -9.35
N LYS A 198 -11.69 -14.70 -10.31
CA LYS A 198 -13.13 -14.98 -10.19
C LYS A 198 -13.43 -16.47 -10.12
N ASN A 199 -12.72 -17.30 -10.89
CA ASN A 199 -12.87 -18.76 -10.82
C ASN A 199 -12.42 -19.31 -9.46
N GLY A 200 -11.41 -18.70 -8.85
CA GLY A 200 -10.94 -19.00 -7.50
C GLY A 200 -11.71 -18.29 -6.38
N ASP A 201 -13.01 -17.98 -6.56
CA ASP A 201 -13.82 -17.17 -5.62
C ASP A 201 -13.69 -17.65 -4.16
N GLN A 202 -13.69 -18.96 -3.93
CA GLN A 202 -13.53 -19.54 -2.59
C GLN A 202 -12.25 -19.13 -1.85
N TYR A 203 -11.21 -18.74 -2.59
CA TYR A 203 -9.92 -18.29 -2.05
C TYR A 203 -9.77 -16.76 -2.07
N PHE A 204 -10.28 -16.11 -3.11
CA PHE A 204 -9.91 -14.73 -3.44
C PHE A 204 -11.03 -13.71 -3.21
N ARG A 205 -12.28 -14.14 -2.99
CA ARG A 205 -13.41 -13.23 -2.80
C ARG A 205 -13.15 -12.24 -1.66
N ASN A 206 -13.24 -10.95 -1.96
CA ASN A 206 -12.97 -9.84 -1.02
C ASN A 206 -11.56 -9.85 -0.41
N LYS A 207 -10.60 -10.56 -1.03
CA LYS A 207 -9.22 -10.76 -0.55
C LYS A 207 -8.18 -10.30 -1.56
N PHE A 208 -8.55 -9.51 -2.56
CA PHE A 208 -7.61 -8.79 -3.42
C PHE A 208 -8.12 -7.39 -3.78
N ILE A 209 -7.19 -6.52 -4.17
CA ILE A 209 -7.40 -5.20 -4.75
C ILE A 209 -6.56 -5.14 -6.01
N THR A 210 -7.05 -4.48 -7.05
CA THR A 210 -6.36 -4.32 -8.33
C THR A 210 -5.89 -2.89 -8.54
N ALA A 211 -4.74 -2.73 -9.19
CA ALA A 211 -4.23 -1.42 -9.58
C ALA A 211 -3.57 -1.43 -10.96
N ILE A 212 -3.41 -0.24 -11.54
CA ILE A 212 -2.59 -0.03 -12.74
C ILE A 212 -1.56 1.07 -12.56
N GLY A 213 -0.45 0.96 -13.30
CA GLY A 213 0.55 2.02 -13.42
C GLY A 213 0.05 3.20 -14.27
N LYS A 214 0.03 4.39 -13.68
CA LYS A 214 -0.39 5.64 -14.34
C LYS A 214 0.51 6.00 -15.52
N THR A 215 1.82 5.88 -15.35
CA THR A 215 2.82 6.32 -16.35
C THR A 215 2.64 5.55 -17.65
N GLU A 216 2.54 4.23 -17.55
CA GLU A 216 2.32 3.32 -18.66
C GLU A 216 0.94 3.54 -19.31
N TRP A 217 -0.09 3.71 -18.47
CA TRP A 217 -1.43 4.04 -18.95
C TRP A 217 -1.45 5.34 -19.75
N ASP A 218 -0.80 6.38 -19.24
CA ASP A 218 -0.75 7.71 -19.85
C ASP A 218 -0.02 7.68 -21.20
N ALA A 219 1.02 6.84 -21.31
CA ALA A 219 1.76 6.66 -22.55
C ALA A 219 0.92 6.11 -23.71
N ILE A 220 -0.21 5.44 -23.47
CA ILE A 220 -1.05 4.88 -24.55
C ILE A 220 -1.74 6.00 -25.35
N ASN A 221 -1.63 5.95 -26.68
CA ASN A 221 -2.24 6.93 -27.56
C ASN A 221 -3.78 6.81 -27.56
N TRP A 222 -4.47 7.95 -27.61
CA TRP A 222 -5.92 8.05 -27.78
C TRP A 222 -6.31 7.84 -29.26
N THR A 223 -5.99 6.68 -29.84
CA THR A 223 -6.40 6.33 -31.21
C THR A 223 -7.67 5.50 -31.20
N ASP A 224 -8.55 5.67 -32.21
CA ASP A 224 -9.92 5.14 -32.24
C ASP A 224 -10.09 3.64 -31.93
N GLY A 225 -9.04 2.81 -32.09
CA GLY A 225 -9.05 1.39 -31.74
C GLY A 225 -8.62 1.01 -30.31
N SER A 226 -7.99 1.91 -29.54
CA SER A 226 -7.45 1.62 -28.20
C SER A 226 -8.11 2.41 -27.07
N ILE A 227 -8.89 3.45 -27.39
CA ILE A 227 -9.52 4.35 -26.41
C ILE A 227 -10.46 3.59 -25.46
N ALA A 228 -11.30 2.71 -26.02
CA ALA A 228 -12.27 1.95 -25.25
C ALA A 228 -11.58 1.05 -24.22
N ASP A 229 -10.56 0.30 -24.63
CA ASP A 229 -9.79 -0.56 -23.73
C ASP A 229 -8.96 0.24 -22.72
N LYS A 230 -8.33 1.34 -23.15
CA LYS A 230 -7.59 2.26 -22.25
C LYS A 230 -8.49 2.79 -21.14
N LYS A 231 -9.71 3.24 -21.47
CA LYS A 231 -10.69 3.73 -20.48
C LYS A 231 -11.28 2.60 -19.64
N ARG A 232 -11.57 1.45 -20.25
CA ARG A 232 -12.11 0.28 -19.56
C ARG A 232 -11.20 -0.16 -18.44
N ILE A 233 -9.93 -0.44 -18.74
CA ILE A 233 -9.00 -1.04 -17.77
C ILE A 233 -8.82 -0.14 -16.54
N ILE A 234 -8.59 1.17 -16.72
CA ILE A 234 -8.41 2.09 -15.58
C ILE A 234 -9.68 2.24 -14.73
N ASN A 235 -10.86 2.16 -15.34
CA ASN A 235 -12.12 2.30 -14.63
C ASN A 235 -12.59 1.00 -13.96
N GLU A 236 -12.09 -0.15 -14.42
CA GLU A 236 -12.41 -1.46 -13.84
C GLU A 236 -11.45 -1.87 -12.71
N VAL A 237 -10.33 -1.16 -12.51
CA VAL A 237 -9.46 -1.37 -11.33
C VAL A 237 -9.84 -0.50 -10.16
N ASP A 238 -9.41 -0.91 -8.97
CA ASP A 238 -9.74 -0.24 -7.71
C ASP A 238 -8.92 1.03 -7.49
N ILE A 239 -7.61 0.99 -7.80
CA ILE A 239 -6.62 2.05 -7.49
C ILE A 239 -5.70 2.30 -8.70
N VAL A 240 -5.07 3.47 -8.76
CA VAL A 240 -4.00 3.79 -9.73
C VAL A 240 -2.69 4.05 -8.98
N PHE A 241 -1.58 3.50 -9.45
CA PHE A 241 -0.24 3.74 -8.90
C PHE A 241 0.55 4.77 -9.72
N THR A 242 1.38 5.54 -9.04
CA THR A 242 2.41 6.39 -9.65
C THR A 242 3.63 6.42 -8.73
N ALA A 243 4.82 6.63 -9.30
CA ALA A 243 6.03 6.96 -8.56
C ALA A 243 6.47 8.36 -8.95
N ALA A 244 5.79 9.37 -8.36
CA ALA A 244 6.00 10.76 -8.71
C ALA A 244 7.28 11.29 -8.04
N GLU A 245 8.11 12.03 -8.78
CA GLU A 245 9.33 12.63 -8.21
C GLU A 245 9.02 13.72 -7.19
N THR A 246 7.88 14.40 -7.32
CA THR A 246 7.46 15.49 -6.44
C THR A 246 5.95 15.48 -6.24
N ASN A 247 5.51 16.10 -5.14
CA ASN A 247 4.08 16.23 -4.82
C ASN A 247 3.33 17.04 -5.91
N GLU A 248 3.98 18.02 -6.56
CA GLU A 248 3.37 18.77 -7.67
C GLU A 248 3.09 17.87 -8.88
N LYS A 249 4.03 17.00 -9.25
CA LYS A 249 3.85 16.02 -10.34
C LYS A 249 2.75 15.01 -10.00
N PHE A 250 2.63 14.63 -8.72
CA PHE A 250 1.54 13.81 -8.24
C PHE A 250 0.18 14.50 -8.46
N PHE A 251 -0.01 15.72 -7.95
CA PHE A 251 -1.29 16.44 -8.08
C PHE A 251 -1.64 16.77 -9.52
N ALA A 252 -0.65 17.08 -10.37
CA ALA A 252 -0.86 17.25 -11.80
C ALA A 252 -1.35 15.95 -12.46
N SER A 253 -0.81 14.80 -12.06
CA SER A 253 -1.23 13.48 -12.55
C SER A 253 -2.65 13.14 -12.09
N GLN A 254 -2.98 13.39 -10.82
CA GLN A 254 -4.31 13.18 -10.28
C GLN A 254 -5.36 14.05 -10.99
N LYS A 255 -5.05 15.35 -11.19
CA LYS A 255 -5.91 16.27 -11.93
C LYS A 255 -6.14 15.79 -13.37
N LYS A 256 -5.09 15.34 -14.05
CA LYS A 256 -5.21 14.80 -15.42
C LYS A 256 -6.15 13.59 -15.50
N LEU A 257 -6.11 12.69 -14.51
CA LEU A 257 -7.04 11.55 -14.43
C LEU A 257 -8.48 12.03 -14.23
N SER A 258 -8.69 12.99 -13.32
CA SER A 258 -10.00 13.60 -13.09
C SER A 258 -10.55 14.29 -14.35
N ASP A 259 -9.74 15.13 -15.00
CA ASP A 259 -10.12 15.84 -16.23
C ASP A 259 -10.42 14.87 -17.39
N SER A 260 -9.81 13.67 -17.37
CA SER A 260 -10.05 12.60 -18.35
C SER A 260 -11.30 11.75 -18.05
N ASN A 261 -12.02 12.03 -16.95
CA ASN A 261 -13.17 11.27 -16.46
C ASN A 261 -12.88 9.77 -16.30
N VAL A 262 -11.77 9.44 -15.65
CA VAL A 262 -11.36 8.07 -15.31
C VAL A 262 -11.06 7.93 -13.83
N ASN A 263 -10.86 6.70 -13.35
CA ASN A 263 -10.47 6.45 -11.97
C ASN A 263 -9.24 7.30 -11.58
N CYS A 264 -9.45 8.19 -10.59
CA CYS A 264 -8.45 9.14 -10.10
C CYS A 264 -8.00 8.82 -8.65
N LYS A 265 -8.33 7.63 -8.12
CA LYS A 265 -7.85 7.12 -6.83
C LYS A 265 -6.36 6.78 -6.92
N LEU A 266 -5.52 7.81 -6.98
CA LEU A 266 -4.10 7.72 -7.24
C LEU A 266 -3.31 7.55 -5.93
N LEU A 267 -2.45 6.55 -5.82
CA LEU A 267 -1.50 6.43 -4.72
C LEU A 267 -0.09 6.66 -5.25
N ASP A 268 0.66 7.51 -4.55
CA ASP A 268 2.10 7.64 -4.75
C ASP A 268 2.79 6.47 -4.05
N CYS A 269 3.51 5.66 -4.80
CA CYS A 269 4.28 4.53 -4.31
C CYS A 269 5.73 4.67 -4.82
N SER A 270 6.68 4.00 -4.18
CA SER A 270 8.09 4.23 -4.51
C SER A 270 8.55 3.63 -5.83
N ASP A 271 7.83 2.61 -6.35
CA ASP A 271 8.31 1.75 -7.46
C ASP A 271 9.76 1.30 -7.19
N ALA A 272 10.05 0.94 -5.94
CA ALA A 272 11.41 0.83 -5.45
C ALA A 272 12.15 -0.36 -6.10
N HIS A 273 13.22 -0.01 -6.81
CA HIS A 273 14.21 -0.94 -7.38
C HIS A 273 15.62 -0.67 -6.84
N HIS A 274 15.85 0.44 -6.16
CA HIS A 274 17.16 0.90 -5.69
C HIS A 274 17.26 0.96 -4.16
N ASN A 275 18.49 0.86 -3.64
CA ASN A 275 18.82 1.06 -2.23
C ASN A 275 18.29 2.40 -1.70
N ILE A 276 17.99 2.47 -0.40
CA ILE A 276 17.44 3.66 0.27
C ILE A 276 18.30 4.93 0.12
N ASP A 277 19.61 4.76 -0.02
CA ASP A 277 20.63 5.82 -0.16
C ASP A 277 20.88 6.25 -1.62
N SER A 278 20.20 5.63 -2.58
CA SER A 278 20.31 6.00 -4.00
C SER A 278 19.79 7.41 -4.26
N THR A 279 20.31 8.07 -5.30
CA THR A 279 19.74 9.33 -5.82
C THR A 279 18.59 9.09 -6.80
N ASN A 280 18.31 7.84 -7.18
CA ASN A 280 17.18 7.51 -8.04
C ASN A 280 15.86 7.77 -7.29
N LYS A 281 14.83 8.24 -8.01
CA LYS A 281 13.46 8.37 -7.48
C LYS A 281 12.88 7.01 -7.07
N ASP A 282 13.25 5.95 -7.78
CA ASP A 282 12.75 4.57 -7.60
C ASP A 282 13.54 3.83 -6.51
N ARG A 283 13.75 4.50 -5.37
CA ARG A 283 14.48 3.98 -4.21
C ARG A 283 13.54 3.62 -3.08
N ILE A 284 13.95 2.66 -2.26
CA ILE A 284 13.24 2.28 -1.03
C ILE A 284 12.91 3.54 -0.20
N GLY A 285 11.64 3.66 0.21
CA GLY A 285 11.17 4.73 1.10
C GLY A 285 10.82 6.05 0.43
N ASN A 286 10.98 6.19 -0.89
CA ASN A 286 10.55 7.37 -1.63
C ASN A 286 9.04 7.34 -1.93
N CYS A 287 8.23 7.33 -0.86
CA CYS A 287 6.77 7.34 -0.92
C CYS A 287 6.21 8.36 0.07
N ASN A 288 5.30 9.21 -0.41
CA ASN A 288 4.65 10.26 0.38
C ASN A 288 3.15 10.02 0.64
N THR A 289 2.64 8.83 0.34
CA THR A 289 1.24 8.48 0.57
C THR A 289 0.97 8.16 2.04
N TRP A 290 0.23 9.03 2.69
CA TRP A 290 -0.39 8.81 3.99
C TRP A 290 -1.78 8.22 3.83
N ILE A 291 -2.04 7.11 4.51
CA ILE A 291 -3.36 6.47 4.60
C ILE A 291 -3.83 6.52 6.06
N LYS A 292 -5.04 7.04 6.26
CA LYS A 292 -5.74 7.03 7.54
C LYS A 292 -6.52 5.73 7.71
N ALA A 293 -5.85 4.70 8.20
CA ALA A 293 -6.45 3.41 8.49
C ALA A 293 -5.58 2.62 9.47
N ASP A 294 -6.18 1.57 10.03
CA ASP A 294 -5.43 0.53 10.72
C ASP A 294 -4.58 -0.23 9.67
N PRO A 295 -3.29 -0.51 9.94
CA PRO A 295 -2.39 -1.31 9.08
C PRO A 295 -2.85 -2.75 8.84
N THR A 296 -3.96 -2.90 8.12
CA THR A 296 -4.60 -4.16 7.77
C THR A 296 -5.10 -4.09 6.33
N PHE A 297 -5.30 -5.24 5.69
CA PHE A 297 -5.92 -5.28 4.37
C PHE A 297 -7.34 -4.68 4.36
N GLU A 298 -8.12 -4.89 5.42
CA GLU A 298 -9.44 -4.26 5.59
C GLU A 298 -9.35 -2.73 5.70
N GLY A 299 -8.32 -2.22 6.37
CA GLY A 299 -8.01 -0.79 6.41
C GLY A 299 -7.73 -0.22 5.02
N LEU A 300 -6.99 -0.94 4.17
CA LEU A 300 -6.78 -0.55 2.79
C LEU A 300 -8.08 -0.51 1.98
N LYS A 301 -8.99 -1.46 2.21
CA LYS A 301 -10.30 -1.46 1.52
C LYS A 301 -11.13 -0.22 1.86
N GLN A 302 -10.99 0.37 3.05
CA GLN A 302 -11.68 1.61 3.40
C GLN A 302 -11.28 2.78 2.47
N VAL A 303 -10.04 2.79 2.00
CA VAL A 303 -9.54 3.79 1.03
C VAL A 303 -10.32 3.76 -0.28
N LEU A 304 -10.87 2.60 -0.66
CA LEU A 304 -11.65 2.47 -1.90
C LEU A 304 -12.98 3.24 -1.85
N TYR A 305 -13.52 3.44 -0.66
CA TYR A 305 -14.81 4.10 -0.42
C TYR A 305 -14.67 5.55 0.02
N GLU A 306 -13.65 5.85 0.83
CA GLU A 306 -13.42 7.16 1.47
C GLU A 306 -12.03 7.71 1.08
N TYR A 307 -11.72 7.69 -0.21
CA TYR A 307 -10.40 8.05 -0.73
C TYR A 307 -10.00 9.49 -0.34
N GLU A 308 -10.92 10.44 -0.53
CA GLU A 308 -10.68 11.87 -0.27
C GLU A 308 -10.50 12.20 1.21
N GLU A 309 -11.06 11.41 2.13
CA GLU A 309 -10.90 11.60 3.57
C GLU A 309 -9.68 10.86 4.12
N ARG A 310 -9.24 9.79 3.45
CA ARG A 310 -8.23 8.86 3.98
C ARG A 310 -6.89 8.88 3.29
N VAL A 311 -6.72 9.57 2.17
CA VAL A 311 -5.44 9.63 1.44
C VAL A 311 -4.91 11.05 1.39
N ARG A 312 -3.66 11.25 1.82
CA ARG A 312 -2.94 12.52 1.67
C ARG A 312 -1.54 12.25 1.13
N VAL A 313 -1.13 12.99 0.11
CA VAL A 313 0.25 12.92 -0.42
C VAL A 313 0.98 14.20 -0.06
N GLN A 314 1.88 14.11 0.91
CA GLN A 314 2.65 15.23 1.46
C GLN A 314 3.81 14.71 2.33
N ASP A 315 4.81 15.55 2.57
CA ASP A 315 5.98 15.15 3.34
C ASP A 315 5.67 15.00 4.84
N ILE A 316 4.89 15.94 5.39
CA ILE A 316 4.58 16.06 6.82
C ILE A 316 3.32 15.27 7.15
N ASN A 317 3.21 14.73 8.38
CA ASN A 317 2.01 14.05 8.86
C ASN A 317 0.76 14.98 8.76
N PRO A 318 -0.35 14.55 8.13
CA PRO A 318 -1.57 15.34 8.00
C PRO A 318 -2.16 15.85 9.32
N ASP A 319 -1.96 15.16 10.44
CA ASP A 319 -2.45 15.62 11.76
C ASP A 319 -1.77 16.93 12.21
N LEU A 320 -0.59 17.26 11.67
CA LEU A 320 0.15 18.49 11.99
C LEU A 320 -0.31 19.70 11.16
N ASN A 321 -1.24 19.52 10.22
CA ASN A 321 -1.76 20.62 9.40
C ASN A 321 -2.60 21.62 10.22
N PHE A 322 -3.04 21.25 11.43
CA PHE A 322 -3.85 22.09 12.31
C PHE A 322 -3.27 22.16 13.73
N GLU A 323 -2.98 23.37 14.20
CA GLU A 323 -2.66 23.59 15.62
C GLU A 323 -3.91 23.39 16.49
N LYS A 324 -4.11 22.19 17.00
CA LYS A 324 -5.16 21.88 17.98
C LYS A 324 -4.56 21.36 19.27
N ALA A 325 -5.15 21.76 20.39
CA ALA A 325 -4.88 21.12 21.68
C ALA A 325 -5.55 19.74 21.68
N LEU A 326 -4.76 18.71 21.39
CA LEU A 326 -5.26 17.34 21.25
C LEU A 326 -5.27 16.66 22.62
N PHE A 327 -6.42 16.10 22.99
CA PHE A 327 -6.53 15.15 24.09
C PHE A 327 -6.06 13.79 23.60
N THR A 328 -5.01 13.24 24.20
CA THR A 328 -4.41 11.98 23.72
C THR A 328 -4.88 10.75 24.50
N GLU A 329 -5.25 10.95 25.75
CA GLU A 329 -5.73 9.88 26.64
C GLU A 329 -6.49 10.45 27.83
N ILE A 330 -7.30 9.60 28.44
CA ILE A 330 -7.94 9.80 29.75
C ILE A 330 -7.35 8.74 30.67
N GLN A 331 -6.64 9.17 31.72
CA GLN A 331 -6.05 8.27 32.71
C GLN A 331 -6.84 8.35 34.02
N PHE A 332 -7.34 7.21 34.47
CA PHE A 332 -7.91 7.02 35.80
C PHE A 332 -6.82 6.46 36.70
N SER A 333 -6.29 7.27 37.63
CA SER A 333 -5.15 6.88 38.49
C SER A 333 -5.52 5.93 39.63
N ARG A 334 -6.81 5.64 39.80
CA ARG A 334 -7.39 4.73 40.79
C ARG A 334 -8.82 4.39 40.35
N ASN A 335 -9.45 3.45 41.05
CA ASN A 335 -10.88 3.21 40.87
C ASN A 335 -11.68 4.47 41.25
N VAL A 336 -12.64 4.84 40.40
CA VAL A 336 -13.48 6.04 40.56
C VAL A 336 -14.93 5.64 40.46
N ASP A 337 -15.66 5.80 41.56
CA ASP A 337 -17.12 5.73 41.55
C ASP A 337 -17.67 7.08 41.10
N VAL A 338 -18.47 7.08 40.02
CA VAL A 338 -19.00 8.33 39.43
C VAL A 338 -20.12 8.90 40.30
N PHE A 339 -20.93 8.04 40.92
CA PHE A 339 -21.98 8.42 41.85
C PHE A 339 -21.70 7.78 43.22
N ASN A 340 -22.19 8.36 44.31
CA ASN A 340 -21.89 7.84 45.66
C ASN A 340 -22.99 6.92 46.22
N ASP A 341 -24.20 6.94 45.65
CA ASP A 341 -25.43 6.46 46.34
C ASP A 341 -26.38 5.58 45.50
N GLU A 342 -25.99 5.07 44.32
CA GLU A 342 -26.89 4.25 43.48
C GLU A 342 -26.49 2.77 43.43
N MET A 343 -27.51 1.90 43.48
CA MET A 343 -27.39 0.44 43.45
C MET A 343 -26.74 -0.10 42.15
N ASP A 344 -26.72 0.73 41.10
CA ASP A 344 -26.08 0.50 39.79
C ASP A 344 -24.94 1.51 39.54
N ASN A 345 -23.99 1.55 40.47
CA ASN A 345 -22.92 2.54 40.42
C ASN A 345 -21.97 2.31 39.24
N VAL A 346 -21.70 3.36 38.45
CA VAL A 346 -20.70 3.31 37.37
C VAL A 346 -19.33 3.53 37.97
N THR A 347 -18.52 2.47 38.04
CA THR A 347 -17.12 2.54 38.50
C THR A 347 -16.16 2.47 37.32
N PHE A 348 -15.33 3.49 37.16
CA PHE A 348 -14.16 3.41 36.28
C PHE A 348 -13.00 2.77 37.05
N LYS A 349 -12.50 1.64 36.56
CA LYS A 349 -11.28 1.03 37.14
C LYS A 349 -10.06 1.86 36.80
N GLU A 350 -9.00 1.70 37.59
CA GLU A 350 -7.67 2.21 37.23
C GLU A 350 -7.29 1.73 35.81
N CYS A 351 -7.23 2.67 34.87
CA CYS A 351 -6.95 2.37 33.47
C CYS A 351 -6.57 3.64 32.71
N THR A 352 -5.95 3.44 31.55
CA THR A 352 -5.70 4.51 30.56
C THR A 352 -6.55 4.22 29.33
N ILE A 353 -7.40 5.17 28.96
CA ILE A 353 -8.19 5.12 27.75
C ILE A 353 -7.50 6.00 26.71
N PRO A 354 -6.83 5.43 25.70
CA PRO A 354 -6.25 6.22 24.61
C PRO A 354 -7.38 6.81 23.77
N LEU A 355 -7.22 8.06 23.33
CA LEU A 355 -8.20 8.74 22.49
C LEU A 355 -7.65 8.95 21.06
N ASN A 356 -8.54 8.86 20.08
CA ASN A 356 -8.20 9.23 18.70
C ASN A 356 -8.38 10.74 18.51
N ASN A 357 -7.31 11.43 18.10
CA ASN A 357 -7.30 12.88 17.88
C ASN A 357 -8.42 13.40 16.96
N ASN A 358 -8.95 12.55 16.06
CA ASN A 358 -9.97 12.90 15.08
C ASN A 358 -11.41 12.50 15.50
N LEU A 359 -11.60 11.82 16.63
CA LEU A 359 -12.92 11.35 17.11
C LEU A 359 -13.27 11.89 18.50
N ILE A 360 -12.69 13.02 18.89
CA ILE A 360 -12.95 13.64 20.20
C ILE A 360 -13.76 14.92 20.00
N SER A 361 -14.92 14.97 20.63
CA SER A 361 -15.74 16.18 20.72
C SER A 361 -16.39 16.24 22.10
N ILE A 362 -16.27 17.38 22.78
CA ILE A 362 -16.97 17.64 24.05
C ILE A 362 -18.14 18.56 23.73
N ILE A 363 -19.36 18.00 23.72
CA ILE A 363 -20.59 18.72 23.38
C ILE A 363 -21.50 18.86 24.59
N GLY A 364 -22.26 19.95 24.66
CA GLY A 364 -23.33 20.12 25.66
C GLY A 364 -23.77 21.58 25.80
N GLY A 365 -25.00 21.81 26.30
CA GLY A 365 -25.54 23.14 26.61
C GLY A 365 -24.91 23.80 27.85
N ARG A 366 -25.23 25.06 28.14
CA ARG A 366 -24.76 25.70 29.38
C ARG A 366 -25.31 24.94 30.59
N GLY A 367 -24.45 24.60 31.57
CA GLY A 367 -24.84 23.88 32.78
C GLY A 367 -24.95 22.35 32.67
N THR A 368 -24.68 21.74 31.50
CA THR A 368 -24.86 20.29 31.29
C THR A 368 -23.68 19.42 31.75
N GLY A 369 -22.91 19.85 32.74
CA GLY A 369 -21.86 19.03 33.32
C GLY A 369 -20.53 18.96 32.55
N LYS A 370 -20.30 19.74 31.47
CA LYS A 370 -18.96 19.83 30.85
C LYS A 370 -17.86 20.25 31.82
N SER A 371 -18.21 21.03 32.86
CA SER A 371 -17.29 21.45 33.91
C SER A 371 -16.99 20.32 34.91
N ILE A 372 -17.84 19.29 35.02
CA ILE A 372 -17.61 18.14 35.90
C ILE A 372 -16.38 17.35 35.44
N LEU A 373 -16.15 17.27 34.12
CA LEU A 373 -14.89 16.74 33.55
C LEU A 373 -13.65 17.44 34.12
N ILE A 374 -13.74 18.72 34.47
CA ILE A 374 -12.66 19.51 35.09
C ILE A 374 -12.62 19.29 36.61
N ASP A 375 -13.76 19.06 37.27
CA ASP A 375 -13.82 18.81 38.72
C ASP A 375 -13.15 17.48 39.10
N TYR A 376 -13.22 16.47 38.23
CA TYR A 376 -12.50 15.20 38.42
C TYR A 376 -11.01 15.27 38.05
N LYS A 377 -10.42 16.44 37.73
CA LYS A 377 -9.01 16.59 37.30
C LYS A 377 -7.94 16.00 38.24
N TYR A 378 -8.28 15.83 39.54
CA TYR A 378 -7.36 15.26 40.53
C TYR A 378 -7.32 13.73 40.49
N VAL A 379 -8.27 13.11 39.80
CA VAL A 379 -8.44 11.66 39.67
C VAL A 379 -8.32 11.22 38.22
N ILE A 380 -8.81 12.06 37.30
CA ILE A 380 -8.71 11.94 35.86
C ILE A 380 -7.60 12.86 35.36
N ARG A 381 -6.51 12.27 34.85
CA ARG A 381 -5.46 13.03 34.17
C ARG A 381 -5.75 13.00 32.67
N ILE A 382 -5.83 14.19 32.07
CA ILE A 382 -5.98 14.34 30.63
C ILE A 382 -4.65 14.86 30.06
N SER A 383 -4.00 14.04 29.24
CA SER A 383 -2.75 14.43 28.59
C SER A 383 -3.04 15.28 27.35
N LEU A 384 -2.36 16.43 27.26
CA LEU A 384 -2.47 17.39 26.15
C LEU A 384 -1.13 17.51 25.46
N TYR A 385 -1.11 17.39 24.13
CA TYR A 385 0.12 17.39 23.34
C TYR A 385 0.83 18.78 23.26
N TYR A 386 0.17 19.86 23.71
CA TYR A 386 0.73 21.22 23.77
C TYR A 386 0.40 21.88 25.12
N PHE A 387 1.10 21.46 26.19
CA PHE A 387 0.79 21.95 27.54
C PHE A 387 1.22 23.40 27.82
N PHE A 388 2.06 24.03 26.97
CA PHE A 388 2.62 25.36 27.26
C PHE A 388 1.72 26.55 26.87
N SER A 389 0.75 26.37 25.97
CA SER A 389 -0.07 27.51 25.47
C SER A 389 -1.38 27.71 26.24
N LEU A 390 -1.99 26.63 26.75
CA LEU A 390 -3.31 26.70 27.39
C LEU A 390 -3.28 27.39 28.77
N LEU A 391 -2.21 27.17 29.54
CA LEU A 391 -2.01 27.84 30.84
C LEU A 391 -1.78 29.35 30.66
N CYS A 392 -0.98 29.77 29.69
CA CYS A 392 -0.77 31.20 29.41
C CYS A 392 -2.03 31.92 28.90
N LYS A 393 -2.94 31.22 28.19
CA LYS A 393 -4.22 31.81 27.80
C LYS A 393 -5.21 31.89 28.95
N LEU A 394 -5.30 30.87 29.81
CA LEU A 394 -6.21 30.89 30.96
C LEU A 394 -5.75 31.87 32.06
N GLU A 395 -4.45 32.09 32.24
CA GLU A 395 -3.93 33.14 33.13
C GLU A 395 -4.17 34.55 32.59
N ARG A 396 -4.06 34.77 31.28
CA ARG A 396 -4.39 36.07 30.66
C ARG A 396 -5.86 36.46 30.81
N TYR A 397 -6.78 35.49 30.87
CA TYR A 397 -8.20 35.76 31.13
C TYR A 397 -8.54 35.98 32.60
N LYS A 398 -7.66 35.62 33.55
CA LYS A 398 -7.86 35.91 34.98
C LYS A 398 -7.30 37.26 35.44
N ILE A 399 -6.45 37.90 34.65
CA ILE A 399 -5.80 39.18 35.03
C ILE A 399 -6.61 40.42 34.57
N ASN A 400 -7.60 40.27 33.69
CA ASN A 400 -8.37 41.40 33.13
C ASN A 400 -9.78 41.63 33.72
N THR A 401 -10.10 41.10 34.92
CA THR A 401 -11.38 41.35 35.60
C THR A 401 -11.25 41.76 37.06
N ILE A 402 -10.19 42.50 37.42
CA ILE A 402 -10.16 43.31 38.64
C ILE A 402 -9.58 44.68 38.31
N ASN A 403 -10.46 45.59 37.89
CA ASN A 403 -10.58 46.97 38.37
C ASN A 403 -11.81 47.61 37.74
#